data_AF-A0A2E6RIE5-F1
#
_entry.id   AF-A0A2E6RIE5-F1
#
_cell.length_a   1.000
_cell.length_b   1.000
_cell.length_c   1.000
_cell.angle_alpha   90.00
_cell.angle_beta   90.00
_cell.angle_gamma   90.00
#
_symmetry.space_group_name_H-M   'P 1'
#
loop_
_entity.id
_entity.type
_entity.pdbx_description
1 polymer ?
#
loop_
_entity_poly.entity_id
_entity_poly.type
_entity_poly.pdbx_seq_one_letter_code
_entity_poly.pdbx_strand_id
1 'polypeptide(L)' 'MINENGKNLAEKFTNDLSINSLSKQLGNIKIQSLHEDFSGYSIELEFNRSIFPLISAPNIAINKNHWDALNKIAKFCIES' A
#
# COMPACT_ATOMS: atom_id res chain seq x y z
N MET A 1 -2.32 2.04 -22.77
CA MET A 1 -0.85 2.07 -22.59
C MET A 1 -0.55 1.46 -21.24
N ILE A 2 0.41 0.53 -21.16
CA ILE A 2 0.86 0.01 -19.86
C ILE A 2 1.75 1.10 -19.26
N ASN A 3 1.38 1.64 -18.10
CA ASN A 3 2.20 2.60 -17.39
C ASN A 3 3.44 1.87 -16.86
N GLU A 4 4.58 2.00 -17.55
CA GLU A 4 5.84 1.33 -17.20
C GLU A 4 6.32 1.68 -15.79
N ASN A 5 6.08 2.91 -15.33
CA ASN A 5 6.37 3.34 -13.96
C ASN A 5 5.53 2.54 -12.96
N GLY A 6 4.24 2.36 -13.24
CA GLY A 6 3.36 1.52 -12.43
C GLY A 6 3.83 0.07 -12.35
N LYS A 7 4.32 -0.50 -13.47
CA LYS A 7 4.86 -1.86 -13.50
C LYS A 7 6.14 -1.99 -12.67
N ASN A 8 7.08 -1.05 -12.82
CA ASN A 8 8.33 -1.02 -12.06
C ASN A 8 8.07 -0.85 -10.55
N LEU A 9 7.14 0.03 -10.17
CA LEU A 9 6.71 0.19 -8.79
C LEU A 9 6.11 -1.09 -8.22
N ALA A 10 5.21 -1.75 -8.96
CA ALA A 10 4.63 -3.02 -8.53
C ALA A 10 5.70 -4.09 -8.27
N GLU A 11 6.74 -4.15 -9.11
CA GLU A 11 7.86 -5.06 -8.93
C GLU A 11 8.70 -4.71 -7.69
N LYS A 12 9.03 -3.42 -7.49
CA LYS A 12 9.72 -2.94 -6.29
C LYS A 12 8.95 -3.28 -5.01
N PHE A 13 7.64 -3.06 -4.99
CA PHE A 13 6.78 -3.37 -3.84
C PHE A 13 6.71 -4.87 -3.56
N THR A 14 6.60 -5.70 -4.60
CA THR A 14 6.49 -7.15 -4.47
C THR A 14 7.78 -7.77 -3.91
N ASN A 15 8.93 -7.27 -4.37
CA ASN A 15 10.25 -7.76 -3.96
C ASN A 15 10.71 -7.23 -2.59
N ASP A 16 10.06 -6.19 -2.07
CA ASP A 16 10.34 -5.67 -0.73
C ASP A 16 9.56 -6.43 0.34
N LEU A 17 10.25 -7.20 1.18
CA LEU A 17 9.63 -8.03 2.22
C LEU A 17 8.76 -7.23 3.20
N SER A 18 9.16 -6.01 3.56
CA SER A 18 8.42 -5.18 4.50
C SER A 18 7.10 -4.66 3.90
N ILE A 19 7.11 -4.30 2.61
CA ILE A 19 5.92 -3.85 1.89
C ILE A 19 5.00 -5.04 1.56
N ASN A 20 5.58 -6.16 1.10
CA ASN A 20 4.81 -7.36 0.76
C ASN A 20 4.05 -7.91 1.97
N SER A 21 4.71 -7.97 3.14
CA SER A 21 4.08 -8.40 4.39
C SER A 21 2.99 -7.45 4.91
N LEU A 22 3.04 -6.17 4.53
CA LEU A 22 2.08 -5.15 4.95
C LEU A 22 0.65 -5.51 4.54
N SER A 23 0.47 -6.05 3.34
CA SER A 23 -0.85 -6.46 2.81
C SER A 23 -1.48 -7.60 3.62
N LYS A 24 -0.65 -8.51 4.15
CA LYS A 24 -1.12 -9.61 5.00
C LYS A 24 -1.54 -9.13 6.39
N GLN A 25 -0.87 -8.10 6.89
CA GLN A 25 -1.06 -7.59 8.26
C GLN A 25 -2.20 -6.58 8.36
N LEU A 26 -2.30 -5.68 7.37
CA LEU A 26 -3.29 -4.61 7.37
C LEU A 26 -4.51 -4.96 6.52
N GLY A 27 -4.31 -5.55 5.35
CA GLY A 27 -5.35 -5.80 4.36
C GLY A 27 -4.96 -5.30 2.97
N ASN A 28 -5.93 -4.97 2.13
CA ASN A 28 -5.64 -4.51 0.78
C ASN A 28 -4.97 -3.13 0.83
N ILE A 29 -3.87 -3.00 0.08
CA ILE A 29 -3.16 -1.73 -0.09
C ILE A 29 -3.28 -1.36 -1.56
N LYS A 30 -3.88 -0.20 -1.84
CA LYS A 30 -4.06 0.30 -3.20
C LYS A 30 -3.25 1.57 -3.38
N ILE A 31 -2.44 1.60 -4.43
CA ILE A 31 -1.60 2.74 -4.78
C ILE A 31 -2.04 3.23 -6.15
N GLN A 32 -2.36 4.52 -6.25
CA GLN A 32 -2.89 5.13 -7.47
C GLN A 32 -2.13 6.42 -7.76
N SER A 33 -1.65 6.58 -8.99
CA SER A 33 -1.12 7.86 -9.46
C SER A 33 -2.25 8.88 -9.59
N LEU A 34 -2.02 10.11 -9.15
CA LEU A 34 -2.98 11.22 -9.26
C LEU A 34 -2.72 12.00 -10.56
N HIS A 35 -3.79 12.17 -11.35
CA HIS A 35 -3.86 12.89 -12.63
C HIS A 35 -2.95 12.35 -13.77
N GLU A 36 -3.31 12.69 -15.01
CA GLU A 36 -2.64 12.19 -16.23
C GLU A 36 -1.19 12.71 -16.36
N ASP A 37 -0.86 13.83 -15.72
CA ASP A 37 0.48 14.45 -15.70
C ASP A 37 1.22 14.28 -14.36
N PHE A 38 1.01 13.14 -13.67
CA PHE A 38 1.80 12.67 -12.54
C PHE A 38 2.04 13.73 -11.45
N SER A 39 0.97 14.24 -10.83
CA SER A 39 1.07 15.27 -9.80
C SER A 39 1.22 14.70 -8.38
N GLY A 40 1.25 13.37 -8.22
CA GLY A 40 1.42 12.69 -6.94
C GLY A 40 0.81 11.29 -6.89
N TYR A 41 0.69 10.73 -5.68
CA TYR A 41 0.15 9.39 -5.44
C TYR A 41 -0.83 9.38 -4.27
N SER A 42 -1.88 8.56 -4.38
CA SER A 42 -2.74 8.16 -3.28
C SER A 42 -2.35 6.77 -2.80
N ILE A 43 -2.26 6.59 -1.48
CA ILE A 43 -2.10 5.29 -0.82
C ILE A 43 -3.34 5.06 0.04
N GLU A 44 -4.12 4.04 -0.33
CA GLU A 44 -5.35 3.65 0.36
C GLU A 44 -5.15 2.31 1.06
N LEU A 45 -5.60 2.24 2.32
CA LEU A 45 -5.57 1.04 3.14
C LEU A 45 -6.99 0.58 3.42
N GLU A 46 -7.34 -0.59 2.90
CA GLU A 46 -8.58 -1.27 3.22
C GLU A 46 -8.27 -2.39 4.21
N PHE A 47 -8.58 -2.14 5.49
CA PHE A 47 -8.30 -3.10 6.53
C PHE A 47 -9.10 -4.38 6.33
N ASN A 48 -8.45 -5.53 6.51
CA ASN A 48 -9.13 -6.82 6.51
C ASN A 48 -10.24 -6.79 7.56
N ARG A 49 -11.51 -6.78 7.13
CA ARG A 49 -12.64 -6.86 8.06
C ARG A 49 -12.72 -8.27 8.64
N SER A 50 -13.26 -8.37 9.84
CA SER A 50 -13.56 -9.65 10.48
C SER A 50 -14.44 -10.46 9.53
N ILE A 51 -14.11 -11.75 9.34
CA ILE A 51 -14.91 -12.72 8.59
C ILE A 51 -16.30 -12.89 9.23
N PHE A 52 -16.44 -12.48 10.49
CA PHE A 52 -17.69 -12.45 11.24
C PHE A 52 -18.23 -11.01 11.29
N PRO A 53 -19.28 -10.69 10.50
CA PRO A 53 -19.79 -9.32 10.34
C PRO A 53 -20.41 -8.70 11.61
N LEU A 54 -20.58 -9.47 12.68
CA LEU A 54 -21.15 -9.04 13.96
C LEU A 54 -20.09 -8.68 15.01
N ILE A 55 -18.82 -9.01 14.76
CA ILE A 55 -17.70 -8.64 15.63
C ILE A 55 -17.04 -7.46 14.93
N SER A 56 -17.08 -6.29 15.55
CA SER A 56 -16.48 -5.03 15.09
C SER A 56 -15.20 -5.27 14.29
N ALA A 57 -15.00 -4.51 13.19
CA ALA A 57 -13.77 -4.55 12.38
C ALA A 57 -12.54 -4.74 13.29
N PRO A 58 -11.64 -5.70 12.98
CA PRO A 58 -10.52 -6.00 13.87
C PRO A 58 -9.81 -4.69 14.19
N ASN A 59 -9.51 -4.50 15.47
CA ASN A 59 -8.81 -3.31 15.96
C ASN A 59 -7.35 -3.36 15.49
N ILE A 60 -7.15 -3.23 14.18
CA ILE A 60 -5.84 -3.24 13.54
C ILE A 60 -5.25 -1.86 13.81
N ALA A 61 -4.46 -1.79 14.87
CA ALA A 61 -3.66 -0.61 15.16
C ALA A 61 -2.44 -0.56 14.21
N ILE A 62 -2.24 0.57 13.55
CA ILE A 62 -1.01 0.83 12.80
C ILE A 62 0.12 1.03 13.82
N ASN A 63 1.17 0.21 13.75
CA ASN A 63 2.36 0.34 14.57
C ASN A 63 3.49 1.01 13.78
N LYS A 64 4.64 1.21 14.43
CA LYS A 64 5.81 1.85 13.81
C LYS A 64 6.29 1.13 12.54
N ASN A 65 6.37 -0.20 12.55
CA ASN A 65 6.84 -0.97 11.40
C ASN A 65 5.90 -0.81 10.20
N HIS A 66 4.58 -0.74 10.46
CA HIS A 66 3.61 -0.46 9.42
C HIS A 66 3.82 0.94 8.80
N TRP A 67 4.04 1.95 9.64
CA TRP A 67 4.35 3.31 9.18
C TRP A 67 5.67 3.39 8.40
N ASP A 68 6.71 2.71 8.84
CA ASP A 68 8.00 2.68 8.16
C ASP A 68 7.86 2.06 6.75
N ALA A 69 7.07 1.00 6.61
CA ALA A 69 6.77 0.40 5.31
C ALA A 69 5.93 1.33 4.40
N LEU A 70 4.91 2.02 4.94
CA LEU A 70 4.14 3.03 4.20
C LEU A 70 5.02 4.18 3.70
N ASN A 71 5.94 4.66 4.54
CA ASN A 71 6.91 5.67 4.15
C ASN A 71 7.85 5.18 3.05
N LYS A 72 8.22 3.89 3.08
CA LYS A 72 9.03 3.27 2.03
C LYS A 72 8.29 3.20 0.69
N ILE A 73 7.01 2.86 0.71
CA ILE A 73 6.13 2.94 -0.47
C ILE A 73 6.12 4.37 -1.03
N ALA A 74 5.84 5.36 -0.18
CA ALA A 74 5.78 6.77 -0.58
C ALA A 74 7.12 7.23 -1.20
N LYS A 75 8.25 6.83 -0.61
CA LYS A 75 9.58 7.12 -1.15
C LYS A 75 9.77 6.55 -2.55
N PHE A 76 9.43 5.27 -2.75
CA PHE A 76 9.53 4.65 -4.08
C PHE A 76 8.64 5.34 -5.11
N CYS A 77 7.44 5.78 -4.73
CA CYS A 77 6.54 6.53 -5.60
C CYS A 77 7.12 7.90 -6.01
N ILE A 78 7.87 8.58 -5.14
CA ILE A 78 8.47 9.90 -5.47
C ILE A 78 9.74 9.72 -6.33
N GLU A 79 10.45 8.61 -6.19
CA GLU A 79 11.68 8.28 -6.93
C GLU A 79 11.43 7.63 -8.30
N SER A 80 10.17 7.33 -8.66
CA SER A 80 9.78 6.63 -9.89
C SER A 80 9.56 7.52 -11.09
#